data_AF-A0A352L664-F1
#
_entry.id   AF-A0A352L664-F1
#
_cell.length_a   1.000
_cell.length_b   1.000
_cell.length_c   1.000
_cell.angle_alpha   90.00
_cell.angle_beta   90.00
_cell.angle_gamma   90.00
#
_symmetry.space_group_name_H-M   'P 1'
#
loop_
_entity.id
_entity.type
_entity.pdbx_description
1 polymer ?
#
loop_
_entity_poly.entity_id
_entity_poly.type
_entity_poly.pdbx_seq_one_letter_code
_entity_poly.pdbx_strand_id
1 'polypeptide(L)'
;MQVVEFGTQVKLTAVPQDQRVRLTLHFESSRQLPATADDSPPDISTTEVSTTLTLDPGKPALVSSFGGNRSSVLVVMVKPQD
;
A
#
# COMPACT_ATOMS: atom_id res chain seq x y z
N MET A 1 13.93 18.38 -17.30
CA MET A 1 12.83 17.40 -17.31
C MET A 1 12.80 16.75 -15.94
N GLN A 2 11.76 17.00 -15.15
CA GLN A 2 11.61 16.38 -13.83
C GLN A 2 10.95 15.02 -14.03
N VAL A 3 11.65 13.94 -13.69
CA VAL A 3 11.08 12.59 -13.72
C VAL A 3 10.35 12.40 -12.40
N VAL A 4 9.07 12.08 -12.45
CA VAL A 4 8.29 11.71 -11.27
C VAL A 4 7.97 10.22 -11.37
N GLU A 5 8.42 9.45 -10.38
CA GLU A 5 8.03 8.06 -10.23
C GLU A 5 6.63 8.02 -9.62
N PHE A 6 5.70 7.35 -10.30
CA PHE A 6 4.36 7.09 -9.78
C PHE A 6 3.95 5.66 -10.11
N GLY A 7 3.09 5.06 -9.27
CA GLY A 7 2.71 3.66 -9.34
C GLY A 7 2.45 3.08 -7.96
N THR A 8 2.52 1.77 -7.82
CA THR A 8 2.33 1.10 -6.53
C THR A 8 3.68 0.69 -5.96
N GLN A 9 4.00 1.17 -4.75
CA GLN A 9 5.17 0.77 -4.00
C GLN A 9 4.75 0.03 -2.72
N VAL A 10 5.42 -1.09 -2.45
CA VAL A 10 5.25 -1.85 -1.21
C VAL A 10 6.62 -2.10 -0.59
N LYS A 11 6.81 -1.62 0.63
CA LYS A 11 7.96 -1.93 1.47
C LYS A 11 7.44 -2.65 2.70
N LEU A 12 7.97 -3.84 2.98
CA LEU A 12 7.56 -4.61 4.14
C LEU A 12 8.75 -5.25 4.85
N THR A 13 8.60 -5.40 6.15
CA THR A 13 9.49 -6.22 6.98
C THR A 13 8.62 -7.16 7.79
N ALA A 14 8.87 -8.46 7.69
CA ALA A 14 8.18 -9.49 8.43
C ALA A 14 9.16 -10.16 9.38
N VAL A 15 8.85 -10.16 10.68
CA VAL A 15 9.67 -10.80 11.71
C VAL A 15 8.82 -11.84 12.44
N PRO A 16 9.27 -13.10 12.55
CA PRO A 16 8.62 -14.10 13.38
C PRO A 16 8.52 -13.61 14.84
N GLN A 17 7.35 -13.80 15.46
CA GLN A 17 7.10 -13.47 16.86
C GLN A 17 6.21 -14.56 17.46
N ASP A 18 6.83 -15.54 18.14
CA ASP A 18 6.20 -16.76 18.62
C ASP A 18 5.50 -17.54 17.50
N GLN A 19 4.19 -17.77 17.60
CA GLN A 19 3.35 -18.43 16.59
C GLN A 19 2.75 -17.43 15.57
N ARG A 20 3.17 -16.16 15.64
CA ARG A 20 2.65 -15.06 14.82
C ARG A 20 3.78 -14.39 14.03
N VAL A 21 3.41 -13.43 13.18
CA VAL A 21 4.36 -12.61 12.42
C VAL A 21 4.07 -11.15 12.67
N ARG A 22 5.09 -10.39 13.09
CA ARG A 22 5.04 -8.93 13.15
C ARG A 22 5.41 -8.38 11.78
N LEU A 23 4.45 -7.72 11.13
CA LEU A 23 4.61 -7.09 9.83
C LEU A 23 4.68 -5.57 10.01
N THR A 24 5.78 -4.95 9.62
CA THR A 24 5.86 -3.51 9.36
C THR A 24 5.63 -3.29 7.88
N LEU A 25 4.63 -2.50 7.51
CA LEU A 25 4.21 -2.26 6.14
C LEU A 25 4.21 -0.76 5.84
N HIS A 26 4.81 -0.39 4.72
CA HIS A 26 4.65 0.89 4.07
C HIS A 26 4.15 0.64 2.64
N PHE A 27 2.96 1.11 2.36
CA PHE A 27 2.27 0.98 1.08
C PHE A 27 2.03 2.37 0.52
N GLU A 28 2.36 2.55 -0.75
CA GLU A 28 2.03 3.74 -1.53
C GLU A 28 1.36 3.29 -2.83
N SER A 29 0.30 3.98 -3.23
CA SER A 29 -0.29 3.83 -4.55
C SER A 29 -0.61 5.20 -5.11
N SER A 30 0.09 5.56 -6.18
CA SER A 30 -0.06 6.81 -6.89
C SER A 30 -0.63 6.61 -8.29
N ARG A 31 -1.45 7.56 -8.73
CA ARG A 31 -2.04 7.60 -10.06
C ARG A 31 -2.03 9.01 -10.60
N GLN A 32 -1.85 9.12 -11.91
CA GLN A 32 -2.01 10.37 -12.62
C GLN A 32 -3.49 10.75 -12.69
N LEU A 33 -3.79 12.01 -12.39
CA LEU A 33 -5.07 12.66 -12.61
C LEU A 33 -5.04 13.41 -13.95
N PRO A 34 -6.21 13.70 -14.55
CA PRO A 34 -6.29 14.59 -15.71
C PRO A 34 -5.66 15.95 -15.38
N ALA A 35 -4.87 16.49 -16.30
CA ALA A 35 -4.31 17.83 -16.13
C ALA A 35 -5.44 18.87 -16.08
N THR A 36 -5.29 19.89 -15.23
CA THR A 36 -6.27 20.97 -15.07
C THR A 36 -6.06 22.11 -16.08
N ALA A 37 -4.88 22.18 -16.71
CA ALA A 37 -4.54 23.11 -17.81
C ALA A 37 -3.51 22.49 -18.78
N ASP A 38 -3.52 22.90 -20.05
CA ASP A 38 -2.70 22.32 -21.14
C ASP A 38 -1.18 22.40 -20.92
N ASP A 39 -0.69 23.40 -20.15
CA ASP A 39 0.73 23.61 -19.86
C ASP A 39 1.14 23.25 -18.41
N SER A 40 0.24 22.63 -17.63
CA SER A 40 0.54 22.19 -16.26
C SER A 40 1.17 20.79 -16.22
N PRO A 41 2.11 20.51 -15.30
CA PRO A 41 2.54 19.14 -15.05
C PRO A 41 1.35 18.29 -14.59
N PRO A 42 1.36 16.96 -14.82
CA PRO A 42 0.26 16.12 -14.42
C PRO A 42 0.08 16.10 -12.90
N ASP A 43 -1.16 16.23 -12.44
CA ASP A 43 -1.51 16.05 -11.03
C ASP A 43 -1.39 14.58 -10.65
N ILE A 44 -0.80 14.29 -9.49
CA ILE A 44 -0.64 12.92 -8.98
C ILE A 44 -1.40 12.79 -7.67
N SER A 45 -2.32 11.82 -7.63
CA SER A 45 -3.02 11.42 -6.42
C SER A 45 -2.31 10.24 -5.81
N THR A 46 -1.82 10.40 -4.57
CA THR A 46 -1.13 9.34 -3.82
C THR A 46 -1.93 8.94 -2.60
N THR A 47 -2.04 7.63 -2.40
CA THR A 47 -2.57 7.00 -1.19
C THR A 47 -1.42 6.33 -0.47
N GLU A 48 -1.22 6.65 0.80
CA GLU A 48 -0.15 6.08 1.63
C GLU A 48 -0.71 5.39 2.88
N VAL A 49 -0.15 4.25 3.24
CA VAL A 49 -0.39 3.56 4.51
C VAL A 49 0.92 3.09 5.11
N SER A 50 1.21 3.55 6.32
CA SER A 50 2.34 3.10 7.13
C SER A 50 1.80 2.50 8.43
N THR A 51 2.02 1.19 8.65
CA THR A 51 1.48 0.50 9.82
C THR A 51 2.35 -0.65 10.31
N THR A 52 2.11 -1.08 11.54
CA THR A 52 2.66 -2.31 12.11
C THR A 52 1.51 -3.20 12.60
N LEU A 53 1.50 -4.46 12.18
CA LEU A 53 0.45 -5.44 12.47
C LEU A 53 1.07 -6.73 13.01
N THR A 54 0.35 -7.42 13.88
CA THR A 54 0.68 -8.80 14.27
C THR A 54 -0.34 -9.73 13.62
N LEU A 55 0.14 -10.68 12.83
CA LEU A 55 -0.68 -11.54 11.97
C LEU A 55 -0.56 -13.01 12.39
N ASP A 56 -1.67 -13.73 12.36
CA ASP A 56 -1.68 -15.20 12.39
C ASP A 56 -1.37 -15.72 10.96
N PRO A 57 -0.39 -16.63 10.76
CA PRO A 57 -0.14 -17.23 9.47
C PRO A 57 -1.39 -17.90 8.88
N GLY A 58 -1.58 -17.77 7.57
CA GLY A 58 -2.71 -18.32 6.83
C GLY A 58 -4.03 -17.53 6.97
N LYS A 59 -4.10 -16.51 7.84
CA LYS A 59 -5.30 -15.67 7.98
C LYS A 59 -5.09 -14.32 7.29
N PRO A 60 -6.00 -13.90 6.38
CA PRO A 60 -5.95 -12.56 5.81
C PRO A 60 -6.34 -11.51 6.85
N ALA A 61 -5.68 -10.36 6.83
CA ALA A 61 -5.99 -9.21 7.66
C ALA A 61 -6.25 -7.98 6.80
N LEU A 62 -7.33 -7.27 7.13
CA LEU A 62 -7.65 -5.97 6.54
C LEU A 62 -6.72 -4.92 7.16
N VAL A 63 -5.96 -4.22 6.32
CA VAL A 63 -5.06 -3.15 6.75
C VAL A 63 -5.73 -1.79 6.67
N SER A 64 -6.35 -1.51 5.52
CA SER A 64 -6.98 -0.22 5.24
C SER A 64 -8.02 -0.35 4.15
N SER A 65 -9.00 0.55 4.17
CA SER A 65 -9.91 0.79 3.07
C SER A 65 -9.82 2.26 2.64
N PHE A 66 -9.78 2.48 1.34
CA PHE A 66 -9.69 3.81 0.75
C PHE A 66 -10.99 4.11 0.02
N GLY A 67 -11.72 5.12 0.48
CA GLY A 67 -12.95 5.61 -0.14
C GLY A 67 -12.70 6.84 -1.02
N GLY A 68 -13.32 6.88 -2.20
CA GLY A 68 -13.22 7.96 -3.19
C GLY A 68 -13.87 7.57 -4.53
N ASN A 69 -13.48 8.18 -5.66
CA ASN A 69 -13.98 7.82 -7.01
C ASN A 69 -13.74 6.36 -7.41
N ARG A 70 -12.83 5.66 -6.73
CA ARG A 70 -12.64 4.20 -6.78
C ARG A 70 -12.32 3.72 -5.38
N SER A 71 -13.10 2.77 -4.87
CA SER A 71 -12.82 2.13 -3.60
C SER A 71 -11.68 1.13 -3.77
N SER A 72 -10.72 1.13 -2.84
CA SER A 72 -9.63 0.16 -2.81
C SER A 72 -9.46 -0.39 -1.40
N VAL A 73 -9.01 -1.64 -1.31
CA VAL A 73 -8.85 -2.33 -0.03
C VAL A 73 -7.47 -2.95 0.02
N LEU A 74 -6.74 -2.70 1.10
CA LEU A 74 -5.43 -3.29 1.35
C LEU A 74 -5.59 -4.46 2.31
N VAL A 75 -5.33 -5.66 1.82
CA VAL A 75 -5.38 -6.91 2.59
C VAL A 75 -4.01 -7.57 2.55
N VAL A 76 -3.54 -8.05 3.69
CA VAL A 76 -2.27 -8.77 3.83
C VAL A 76 -2.49 -10.16 4.39
N MET A 77 -1.69 -11.11 3.92
CA MET A 77 -1.69 -12.48 4.42
C MET A 77 -0.27 -13.02 4.41
N VAL A 78 0.16 -13.63 5.52
CA VAL A 78 1.41 -14.37 5.58
C VAL A 78 1.10 -15.83 5.26
N LYS A 79 1.73 -16.39 4.23
CA LYS A 79 1.59 -17.82 3.93
C LYS A 79 2.38 -18.65 4.94
N PRO A 80 1.83 -19.77 5.44
CA PRO A 80 2.64 -20.80 6.11
C PRO A 80 3.75 -21.28 5.17
N GLN A 81 4.91 -21.65 5.70
CA GLN A 81 5.86 -22.47 4.95
C GLN A 81 5.37 -23.92 5.01
N ASP A 82 5.25 -24.56 3.86
CA ASP A 82 4.95 -25.99 3.71
C ASP A 82 6.10 -26.87 4.22
#